data_AF-A0A0B1SBS0-F1
#
_entry.id   AF-A0A0B1SBS0-F1
#
_cell.length_a   1.000
_cell.length_b   1.000
_cell.length_c   1.000
_cell.angle_alpha   90.00
_cell.angle_beta   90.00
_cell.angle_gamma   90.00
#
_symmetry.space_group_name_H-M   'P 1'
#
loop_
_entity.id
_entity.type
_entity.pdbx_description
1 polymer ?
#
loop_
_entity_poly.entity_id
_entity_poly.type
_entity_poly.pdbx_seq_one_letter_code
_entity_poly.pdbx_strand_id
1 'polypeptide(L)'
;MPLDPENVHYIVGYKPHVGEGNAHHILLFGCEEPGSDDEVWDCGEMTSLKDGLKRAPTCKSKPAILYAWANKAPELKLPEGVAFHVGGNSGINYLVMQLHYMRDHDEPDHSGVTMYHTEIPQPRTAATMLMVTGGLLPPKTTGKYIVLRNYAVNLVT
;
A
#
# COMPACT_ATOMS: atom_id res chain seq x y z
N MET A 1 9.94 4.62 4.37
CA MET A 1 10.28 4.58 5.81
C MET A 1 10.82 3.20 6.18
N PRO A 2 12.07 3.07 6.63
CA PRO A 2 12.59 1.83 7.19
C PRO A 2 11.88 1.48 8.50
N LEU A 3 11.69 0.19 8.74
CA LEU A 3 11.27 -0.35 10.03
C LEU A 3 12.50 -0.80 10.81
N ASP A 4 12.40 -0.77 12.14
CA ASP A 4 13.45 -1.32 13.00
C ASP A 4 13.53 -2.83 12.82
N PRO A 5 14.68 -3.39 12.38
CA PRO A 5 14.82 -4.83 12.15
C PRO A 5 14.73 -5.66 13.45
N GLU A 6 15.04 -5.07 14.60
CA GLU A 6 15.02 -5.78 15.90
C GLU A 6 13.61 -5.84 16.51
N ASN A 7 12.69 -5.00 16.02
CA ASN A 7 11.35 -4.89 16.56
C ASN A 7 10.30 -5.46 15.59
N VAL A 8 9.36 -6.20 16.17
CA VAL A 8 8.20 -6.74 15.46
C VAL A 8 6.99 -5.87 15.76
N HIS A 9 6.30 -5.46 14.71
CA HIS A 9 5.09 -4.66 14.85
C HIS A 9 3.89 -5.31 14.17
N TYR A 10 2.73 -5.13 14.81
CA TYR A 10 1.44 -5.61 14.35
C TYR A 10 0.53 -4.39 14.10
N ILE A 11 0.32 -4.04 12.83
CA ILE A 11 -0.51 -2.90 12.45
C ILE A 11 -1.98 -3.29 12.56
N VAL A 12 -2.72 -2.58 13.41
CA VAL A 12 -4.14 -2.84 13.76
C VAL A 12 -5.12 -1.83 13.17
N GLY A 13 -4.63 -0.76 12.55
CA GLY A 13 -5.49 0.22 11.90
C GLY A 13 -4.75 1.40 11.30
N TYR A 14 -5.51 2.22 10.57
CA TYR A 14 -5.02 3.32 9.75
C TYR A 14 -6.00 4.49 9.81
N LYS A 15 -5.48 5.69 10.12
CA LYS A 15 -6.22 6.95 10.05
C LYS A 15 -5.62 7.84 8.97
N PRO A 16 -6.36 8.13 7.89
CA PRO A 16 -5.91 9.02 6.83
C PRO A 16 -5.94 10.48 7.33
N HIS A 17 -4.92 11.24 6.95
CA HIS A 17 -4.87 12.68 7.08
C HIS A 17 -4.68 13.24 5.69
N VAL A 18 -5.71 13.87 5.14
CA VAL A 18 -5.62 14.52 3.84
C VAL A 18 -5.85 16.00 4.09
N GLY A 19 -4.92 16.83 3.63
CA GLY A 19 -4.92 18.28 3.85
C GLY A 19 -6.10 18.98 3.16
N GLU A 20 -5.85 20.00 2.36
CA GLU A 20 -6.90 20.77 1.64
C GLU A 20 -7.65 19.97 0.54
N GLY A 21 -7.58 18.64 0.57
CA GLY A 21 -8.39 17.75 -0.27
C GLY A 21 -7.83 17.49 -1.67
N ASN A 22 -6.53 17.76 -1.91
CA ASN A 22 -5.91 17.48 -3.20
C ASN A 22 -5.53 16.00 -3.40
N ALA A 23 -5.27 15.26 -2.30
CA ALA A 23 -5.04 13.82 -2.36
C ALA A 23 -6.30 13.09 -2.85
N HIS A 24 -6.19 12.43 -4.00
CA HIS A 24 -7.28 11.63 -4.58
C HIS A 24 -7.35 10.23 -3.96
N HIS A 25 -6.19 9.58 -3.78
CA HIS A 25 -6.08 8.34 -3.03
C HIS A 25 -4.67 8.16 -2.41
N ILE A 26 -4.62 7.32 -1.38
CA ILE A 26 -3.39 6.91 -0.69
C ILE A 26 -3.31 5.40 -0.74
N LEU A 27 -2.15 4.86 -1.11
CA LEU A 27 -1.82 3.44 -0.96
C LEU A 27 -0.61 3.30 -0.05
N LEU A 28 -0.63 2.32 0.84
CA LEU A 28 0.51 1.98 1.68
C LEU A 28 0.97 0.57 1.36
N PHE A 29 2.25 0.46 1.06
CA PHE A 29 2.90 -0.79 0.70
C PHE A 29 3.95 -1.18 1.73
N GLY A 30 4.00 -2.47 2.03
CA GLY A 30 5.13 -3.13 2.67
C GLY A 30 6.10 -3.63 1.60
N CYS A 31 7.39 -3.32 1.77
CA CYS A 31 8.46 -3.75 0.90
C CYS A 31 9.59 -4.41 1.71
N GLU A 32 10.31 -5.34 1.09
CA GLU A 32 11.63 -5.75 1.58
C GLU A 32 12.68 -4.67 1.30
N GLU A 33 12.62 -4.06 0.11
CA GLU A 33 13.42 -2.89 -0.28
C GLU A 33 12.54 -1.89 -1.07
N PRO A 34 12.64 -0.58 -0.79
CA PRO A 34 11.91 0.45 -1.52
C PRO A 34 12.44 0.57 -2.95
N GLY A 35 11.63 1.09 -3.88
CA GLY A 35 12.06 1.26 -5.27
C GLY A 35 13.08 2.39 -5.48
N SER A 36 13.16 3.35 -4.57
CA SER A 36 14.21 4.37 -4.52
C SER A 36 14.73 4.55 -3.09
N ASP A 37 15.96 5.06 -2.99
CA ASP A 37 16.55 5.52 -1.73
C ASP A 37 16.23 7.01 -1.45
N ASP A 38 15.61 7.70 -2.41
CA ASP A 38 15.14 9.07 -2.26
C ASP A 38 13.96 9.14 -1.28
N GLU A 39 13.80 10.26 -0.56
CA GLU A 39 12.68 10.45 0.36
C GLU A 39 11.34 10.51 -0.38
N VAL A 40 11.33 11.14 -1.56
CA VAL A 40 10.17 11.26 -2.45
C VAL A 40 10.63 11.00 -3.88
N TRP A 41 9.86 10.19 -4.60
CA TRP A 41 10.12 9.87 -6.01
C TRP A 41 8.82 9.71 -6.78
N ASP A 42 8.92 9.76 -8.11
CA ASP A 42 7.79 9.47 -8.99
C ASP A 42 7.61 7.95 -9.07
N CYS A 43 6.48 7.46 -8.56
CA CYS A 43 6.14 6.02 -8.57
C CYS A 43 5.92 5.45 -9.99
N GLY A 44 5.84 6.29 -11.02
CA GLY A 44 5.76 5.86 -12.41
C GLY A 44 4.41 5.28 -12.83
N GLU A 45 3.34 5.70 -12.17
CA GLU A 45 1.95 5.45 -12.61
C GLU A 45 1.66 6.13 -13.96
N MET A 46 0.41 6.10 -14.42
CA MET A 46 -0.06 6.67 -15.69
C MET A 46 0.03 8.21 -15.80
N THR A 47 1.05 8.82 -15.21
CA THR A 47 1.32 10.26 -15.19
C THR A 47 2.57 10.60 -16.00
N SER A 48 2.56 11.80 -16.58
CA SER A 48 3.76 12.40 -17.17
C SER A 48 4.84 12.54 -16.10
N LEU A 49 6.11 12.35 -16.48
CA LEU A 49 7.25 12.64 -15.61
C LEU A 49 7.13 14.07 -15.10
N LYS A 50 7.14 14.26 -13.77
CA LYS A 50 7.38 15.58 -13.19
C LYS A 50 8.87 15.85 -13.21
N ASP A 51 9.25 17.04 -13.65
CA ASP A 51 10.65 17.45 -13.70
C ASP A 51 11.30 17.35 -12.30
N GLY A 52 12.53 16.83 -12.25
CA GLY A 52 13.33 16.77 -11.03
C GLY A 52 13.10 15.57 -10.11
N LEU A 53 12.06 14.76 -10.31
CA LEU A 53 11.87 13.51 -9.56
C LEU A 53 12.40 12.30 -10.35
N LYS A 54 13.16 11.44 -9.65
CA LYS A 54 13.54 10.14 -10.19
C LYS A 54 12.30 9.27 -10.30
N ARG A 55 12.17 8.53 -11.41
CA ARG A 55 11.11 7.53 -11.56
C ARG A 55 11.58 6.17 -11.09
N ALA A 56 10.81 5.55 -10.20
CA ALA A 56 11.06 4.21 -9.67
C ALA A 56 9.75 3.58 -9.18
N PRO A 57 9.62 2.23 -9.16
CA PRO A 57 8.43 1.59 -8.60
C PRO A 57 8.30 1.87 -7.09
N THR A 58 7.18 1.46 -6.49
CA THR A 58 7.00 1.58 -5.04
C THR A 58 7.98 0.71 -4.25
N CYS A 59 8.12 -0.56 -4.64
CA CYS A 59 9.08 -1.51 -4.08
C CYS A 59 9.96 -2.06 -5.21
N LYS A 60 11.21 -2.44 -4.93
CA LYS A 60 12.05 -3.15 -5.93
C LYS A 60 11.44 -4.49 -6.34
N SER A 61 10.81 -5.19 -5.40
CA SER A 61 10.11 -6.43 -5.68
C SER A 61 8.96 -6.67 -4.69
N LYS A 62 8.02 -7.55 -5.07
CA LYS A 62 6.96 -8.11 -4.21
C LYS A 62 6.25 -7.09 -3.29
N PRO A 63 5.64 -6.02 -3.84
CA PRO A 63 4.89 -5.07 -3.03
C PRO A 63 3.72 -5.75 -2.33
N ALA A 64 3.59 -5.56 -1.01
CA ALA A 64 2.44 -5.99 -0.23
C ALA A 64 1.54 -4.80 0.04
N ILE A 65 0.30 -4.79 -0.47
CA ILE A 65 -0.66 -3.72 -0.15
C ILE A 65 -1.13 -3.93 1.30
N LEU A 66 -0.85 -2.96 2.17
CA LEU A 66 -1.22 -2.98 3.58
C LEU A 66 -2.45 -2.11 3.87
N TYR A 67 -2.63 -1.04 3.09
CA TYR A 67 -3.75 -0.12 3.21
C TYR A 67 -4.03 0.59 1.90
N ALA A 68 -5.30 0.90 1.67
CA ALA A 68 -5.77 1.74 0.57
C ALA A 68 -6.86 2.68 1.09
N TRP A 69 -6.75 3.94 0.71
CA TRP A 69 -7.72 4.98 1.02
C TRP A 69 -8.11 5.72 -0.24
N ALA A 70 -9.40 6.00 -0.40
CA ALA A 70 -9.93 6.87 -1.44
C ALA A 70 -10.66 8.04 -0.79
N ASN A 71 -10.76 9.17 -1.53
CA ASN A 71 -11.35 10.40 -1.02
C ASN A 71 -12.65 10.18 -0.23
N LYS A 72 -12.70 10.73 0.99
CA LYS A 72 -13.81 10.63 1.97
C LYS A 72 -14.07 9.24 2.56
N ALA A 73 -13.19 8.26 2.34
CA ALA A 73 -13.27 7.00 3.06
C ALA A 73 -12.95 7.22 4.56
N PRO A 74 -13.65 6.51 5.47
CA PRO A 74 -13.40 6.63 6.91
C PRO A 74 -12.07 5.99 7.32
N GLU A 75 -11.69 6.22 8.59
CA GLU A 75 -10.62 5.49 9.26
C GLU A 75 -10.86 3.97 9.17
N LEU A 76 -9.80 3.21 8.91
CA LEU A 76 -9.86 1.75 8.89
C LEU A 76 -9.31 1.21 10.20
N LYS A 77 -10.19 0.63 11.03
CA LYS A 77 -9.79 -0.22 12.14
C LYS A 77 -9.93 -1.67 11.72
N LEU A 78 -8.89 -2.48 11.90
CA LEU A 78 -8.99 -3.90 11.65
C LEU A 78 -9.88 -4.53 12.74
N PRO A 79 -10.56 -5.66 12.44
CA PRO A 79 -11.29 -6.40 13.45
C PRO A 79 -10.40 -6.74 14.65
N GLU A 80 -11.02 -6.90 15.82
CA GLU A 80 -10.29 -7.23 17.05
C GLU A 80 -9.44 -8.51 16.88
N GLY A 81 -8.18 -8.42 17.31
CA GLY A 81 -7.21 -9.51 17.21
C GLY A 81 -6.67 -9.77 15.80
N VAL A 82 -6.87 -8.85 14.85
CA VAL A 82 -6.37 -8.94 13.48
C VAL A 82 -5.31 -7.86 13.23
N ALA A 83 -4.14 -8.24 12.71
CA ALA A 83 -3.11 -7.27 12.33
C ALA A 83 -2.22 -7.73 11.17
N PHE A 84 -1.65 -6.75 10.45
CA PHE A 84 -0.53 -7.00 9.55
C PHE A 84 0.76 -7.12 10.35
N HIS A 85 1.49 -8.20 10.14
CA HIS A 85 2.81 -8.44 10.74
C HIS A 85 3.89 -7.78 9.87
N VAL A 86 4.65 -6.85 10.45
CA VAL A 86 5.73 -6.11 9.78
C VAL A 86 6.99 -6.07 10.66
N GLY A 87 8.15 -5.81 10.07
CA GLY A 87 9.44 -5.90 10.76
C GLY A 87 9.87 -7.34 11.03
N GLY A 88 10.96 -7.52 11.78
CA GLY A 88 11.54 -8.83 12.09
C GLY A 88 11.67 -9.76 10.88
N ASN A 89 11.04 -10.93 10.95
CA ASN A 89 11.08 -11.94 9.88
C ASN A 89 9.86 -11.91 8.93
N SER A 90 9.05 -10.85 8.95
CA SER A 90 7.86 -10.73 8.10
C SER A 90 8.17 -10.60 6.60
N GLY A 91 9.39 -10.20 6.25
CA GLY A 91 9.77 -9.80 4.88
C GLY A 91 9.30 -8.39 4.50
N ILE A 92 8.70 -7.64 5.43
CA ILE A 92 8.34 -6.23 5.25
C ILE A 92 9.28 -5.42 6.16
N ASN A 93 10.30 -4.83 5.56
CA ASN A 93 11.32 -4.04 6.24
C ASN A 93 11.16 -2.53 6.00
N TYR A 94 10.36 -2.16 4.99
CA TYR A 94 10.08 -0.77 4.65
C TYR A 94 8.59 -0.58 4.41
N LEU A 95 8.10 0.58 4.80
CA LEU A 95 6.79 1.09 4.43
C LEU A 95 6.96 2.20 3.40
N VAL A 96 6.24 2.10 2.30
CA VAL A 96 6.23 3.09 1.21
C VAL A 96 4.80 3.55 0.99
N MET A 97 4.59 4.86 1.10
CA MET A 97 3.29 5.48 0.87
C MET A 97 3.28 6.09 -0.53
N GLN A 98 2.32 5.67 -1.34
CA GLN A 98 2.03 6.28 -2.63
C GLN A 98 0.85 7.23 -2.47
N LEU A 99 1.05 8.49 -2.85
CA LEU A 99 0.05 9.54 -2.78
C LEU A 99 -0.26 10.01 -4.20
N HIS A 100 -1.51 9.83 -4.62
CA HIS A 100 -1.97 10.29 -5.93
C HIS A 100 -2.81 11.54 -5.77
N TYR A 101 -2.36 12.64 -6.37
CA TYR A 101 -3.05 13.92 -6.35
C TYR A 101 -4.02 14.05 -7.52
N MET A 102 -5.15 14.73 -7.28
CA MET A 102 -6.11 15.03 -8.35
C MET A 102 -5.61 16.13 -9.29
N ARG A 103 -4.87 17.11 -8.75
CA ARG A 103 -4.37 18.28 -9.49
C ARG A 103 -2.95 18.60 -9.05
N ASP A 104 -2.23 19.29 -9.93
CA ASP A 104 -0.98 19.93 -9.54
C ASP A 104 -1.25 21.00 -8.49
N HIS A 105 -0.30 21.13 -7.57
CA HIS A 105 -0.40 21.99 -6.42
C HIS A 105 0.99 22.48 -6.07
N ASP A 106 1.13 23.80 -5.93
CA ASP A 106 2.41 24.44 -5.68
C ASP A 106 2.67 24.64 -4.18
N GLU A 107 1.64 24.52 -3.33
CA GLU A 107 1.80 24.61 -1.88
C GLU A 107 2.23 23.27 -1.29
N PRO A 108 3.03 23.28 -0.20
CA PRO A 108 3.39 22.07 0.53
C PRO A 108 2.16 21.27 0.97
N ASP A 109 2.17 19.98 0.68
CA ASP A 109 1.15 19.05 1.17
C ASP A 109 1.72 18.20 2.31
N HIS A 110 0.90 18.01 3.35
CA HIS A 110 1.22 17.20 4.52
C HIS A 110 0.26 16.00 4.66
N SER A 111 -0.34 15.57 3.55
CA SER A 111 -1.22 14.41 3.56
C SER A 111 -0.42 13.14 3.89
N GLY A 112 -1.03 12.24 4.63
CA GLY A 112 -0.40 11.01 5.07
C GLY A 112 -1.36 10.11 5.84
N VAL A 113 -0.80 9.17 6.59
CA VAL A 113 -1.56 8.18 7.35
C VAL A 113 -0.94 7.99 8.72
N THR A 114 -1.74 8.08 9.78
CA THR A 114 -1.36 7.54 11.09
C THR A 114 -1.63 6.05 11.09
N MET A 115 -0.62 5.26 11.44
CA MET A 115 -0.75 3.82 11.64
C MET A 115 -0.84 3.53 13.13
N TYR A 116 -1.82 2.73 13.52
CA TYR A 116 -1.91 2.18 14.87
C TYR A 116 -1.26 0.81 14.86
N HIS A 117 -0.31 0.59 15.76
CA HIS A 117 0.40 -0.68 15.88
C HIS A 117 0.59 -1.07 17.34
N THR A 118 0.95 -2.33 17.54
CA THR A 118 1.36 -2.90 18.83
C THR A 118 2.53 -3.85 18.60
N GLU A 119 3.32 -4.11 19.65
CA GLU A 119 4.36 -5.16 19.65
C GLU A 119 3.80 -6.49 20.18
N ILE A 120 2.55 -6.50 20.66
CA ILE A 120 1.88 -7.70 21.15
C ILE A 120 1.37 -8.52 19.95
N PRO A 121 1.79 -9.79 19.81
CA PRO A 121 1.27 -10.68 18.77
C PRO A 121 -0.24 -10.78 18.76
N GLN A 122 -0.83 -10.59 17.59
CA GLN A 122 -2.27 -10.71 17.40
C GLN A 122 -2.65 -12.15 17.02
N PRO A 123 -3.81 -12.66 17.48
CA PRO A 123 -4.22 -14.04 17.22
C PRO A 123 -4.53 -14.33 15.75
N ARG A 124 -4.73 -13.30 14.91
CA ARG A 124 -5.02 -13.45 13.48
C ARG A 124 -4.18 -12.49 12.65
N THR A 125 -3.69 -13.00 11.52
CA THR A 125 -2.89 -12.21 10.58
C THR A 125 -3.78 -11.65 9.47
N ALA A 126 -3.67 -10.35 9.23
CA ALA A 126 -4.23 -9.70 8.05
C ALA A 126 -3.32 -9.96 6.84
N ALA A 127 -3.93 -10.18 5.68
CA ALA A 127 -3.22 -10.30 4.42
C ALA A 127 -4.09 -9.78 3.28
N THR A 128 -3.44 -9.22 2.26
CA THR A 128 -4.09 -8.83 1.01
C THR A 128 -3.84 -9.91 -0.03
N MET A 129 -4.91 -10.51 -0.53
CA MET A 129 -4.82 -11.43 -1.66
C MET A 129 -5.08 -10.69 -2.96
N LEU A 130 -4.02 -10.50 -3.75
CA LEU A 130 -4.09 -9.87 -5.06
C LEU A 130 -4.49 -10.89 -6.13
N MET A 131 -5.55 -10.57 -6.87
CA MET A 131 -6.05 -11.34 -8.02
C MET A 131 -6.00 -10.47 -9.27
N VAL A 132 -5.11 -10.81 -10.21
CA VAL A 132 -4.87 -10.02 -11.43
C VAL A 132 -5.04 -10.91 -12.65
N THR A 133 -5.56 -10.32 -13.73
CA THR A 133 -5.61 -10.94 -15.06
C THR A 133 -4.59 -10.28 -15.98
N GLY A 134 -3.89 -11.08 -16.79
CA GLY A 134 -3.01 -10.61 -17.87
C GLY A 134 -3.72 -10.51 -19.22
N GLY A 135 -5.06 -10.45 -19.22
CA GLY A 135 -5.86 -10.42 -20.44
C GLY A 135 -5.56 -9.23 -21.34
N LEU A 136 -5.59 -9.43 -22.66
CA LEU A 136 -5.38 -8.39 -23.66
C LEU A 136 -6.70 -8.06 -24.37
N LEU A 137 -7.20 -6.84 -24.24
CA LEU A 137 -8.34 -6.33 -25.03
C LEU A 137 -7.87 -5.69 -26.33
N PRO A 138 -8.11 -6.30 -27.51
CA PRO A 138 -7.80 -5.66 -28.77
C PRO A 138 -8.66 -4.39 -29.00
N PRO A 139 -8.16 -3.40 -29.74
CA PRO A 139 -8.91 -2.19 -30.05
C PRO A 139 -10.26 -2.49 -30.71
N LYS A 140 -11.30 -1.73 -30.32
CA LYS A 140 -12.66 -1.83 -30.88
C LYS A 140 -13.32 -3.21 -30.70
N THR A 141 -12.90 -3.98 -29.71
CA THR A 141 -13.55 -5.26 -29.35
C THR A 141 -14.20 -5.18 -27.98
N THR A 142 -15.26 -5.96 -27.80
CA THR A 142 -15.87 -6.20 -26.48
C THR A 142 -15.36 -7.53 -25.97
N GLY A 143 -14.73 -7.54 -24.80
CA GLY A 143 -14.25 -8.74 -24.14
C GLY A 143 -14.61 -8.75 -22.66
N LYS A 144 -14.61 -9.93 -22.05
CA LYS A 144 -14.82 -10.12 -20.61
C LYS A 144 -13.68 -10.97 -20.08
N TYR A 145 -13.00 -10.49 -19.04
CA TYR A 145 -12.02 -11.28 -18.29
C TYR A 145 -12.59 -11.60 -16.92
N ILE A 146 -12.36 -12.81 -16.48
CA ILE A 146 -12.75 -13.28 -15.16
C ILE A 146 -11.52 -13.96 -14.59
N VAL A 147 -11.10 -13.54 -13.40
CA VAL A 147 -10.09 -14.26 -12.63
C VAL A 147 -10.83 -15.36 -11.87
N LEU A 148 -10.51 -16.62 -12.18
CA LEU A 148 -11.02 -17.78 -11.46
C LEU A 148 -9.89 -18.40 -10.64
N ARG A 149 -10.16 -18.71 -9.38
CA ARG A 149 -9.25 -19.45 -8.51
C ARG A 149 -10.03 -20.46 -7.67
N ASN A 150 -9.47 -21.65 -7.53
CA ASN A 150 -9.85 -22.60 -6.48
C ASN A 150 -8.93 -22.37 -5.29
N TYR A 151 -9.52 -22.29 -4.09
CA TYR A 151 -8.80 -22.10 -2.84
C TYR A 151 -8.71 -23.43 -2.11
N ALA A 152 -7.51 -23.81 -1.67
CA ALA A 152 -7.32 -24.76 -0.59
C ALA A 152 -7.08 -23.94 0.68
N VAL A 153 -8.08 -23.86 1.55
CA VAL A 153 -7.94 -23.20 2.86
C VAL A 153 -7.57 -24.29 3.86
N ASN A 154 -6.33 -24.31 4.31
CA ASN A 154 -6.01 -25.01 5.56
C ASN A 154 -6.51 -24.13 6.70
N LEU A 155 -7.65 -24.51 7.28
CA LEU A 155 -8.07 -24.01 8.59
C LEU A 155 -7.10 -24.57 9.62
N VAL A 156 -6.00 -23.86 9.87
CA VAL A 156 -5.19 -24.12 11.06
C VAL A 156 -5.89 -23.38 12.19
N THR A 157 -6.56 -24.14 13.06
CA THR A 157 -7.11 -23.69 14.34
C THR A 157 -6.02 -23.52 15.37
#